data_AF-A0A524DEB0-F1
#
_entry.id   AF-A0A524DEB0-F1
#
_cell.length_a   1.000
_cell.length_b   1.000
_cell.length_c   1.000
_cell.angle_alpha   90.00
_cell.angle_beta   90.00
_cell.angle_gamma   90.00
#
_symmetry.space_group_name_H-M   'P 1'
#
loop_
_entity.id
_entity.type
_entity.pdbx_description
1 polymer ?
#
loop_
_entity_poly.entity_id
_entity_poly.type
_entity_poly.pdbx_seq_one_letter_code
_entity_poly.pdbx_strand_id
1 'polypeptide(L)'
;MLASDTVNKTPLGGALVSGESKEEVEYFLHHLKTWINKPLSLITLDFSSRLLSGVKEVFPNAPLQKCVFHAIQLLTRGYIKELTRIKRQYLLAHIKEWKGLRRNTIEMEKGIITQIPSKLTFSDTEHALGIYFSLQTILSQRSPKLIERSLTNLFSTSQFTTWKGHKEFLLKYRKIFTKSHFTFSTKALKYIIPKIYTAWRGAIMELRRELEATKATFNRAKYLILMNPDNMEPFHRRALRKYLKAFPWLRKYRRILVKFYYQFKIPPEKRRSLKFLLSIISKKSHPWLKAAVNTLIENEEDIFRYQMFRSSKNRSVSSKAIKIVNESANKHLNRLYRVQCGMRTLENLSMRISHRLSCPVIVSPGLKEKLN
;
A
#
# COMPACT_ATOMS: atom_id res chain seq x y z
N MET A 1 17.65 -8.96 -19.61
CA MET A 1 16.48 -9.76 -20.04
C MET A 1 16.81 -11.25 -19.96
N LEU A 2 15.84 -12.09 -19.61
CA LEU A 2 16.04 -13.54 -19.54
C LEU A 2 14.75 -14.28 -19.96
N ALA A 3 14.90 -15.25 -20.85
CA ALA A 3 13.86 -16.20 -21.25
C ALA A 3 14.12 -17.55 -20.59
N SER A 4 13.05 -18.24 -20.20
CA SER A 4 13.11 -19.53 -19.51
C SER A 4 12.03 -20.48 -20.02
N ASP A 5 12.29 -21.78 -19.93
CA ASP A 5 11.25 -22.79 -20.13
C ASP A 5 10.19 -22.65 -19.01
N THR A 6 8.92 -22.62 -19.39
CA THR A 6 7.82 -22.38 -18.44
C THR A 6 7.60 -23.55 -17.48
N VAL A 7 7.92 -24.78 -17.91
CA VAL A 7 7.70 -26.03 -17.19
C VAL A 7 8.91 -26.35 -16.30
N ASN A 8 10.09 -26.43 -16.90
CA ASN A 8 11.34 -26.82 -16.25
C ASN A 8 12.01 -25.65 -15.52
N LYS A 9 11.58 -24.41 -15.78
CA LYS A 9 12.16 -23.17 -15.23
C LYS A 9 13.65 -23.01 -15.54
N THR A 10 14.15 -23.70 -16.56
CA THR A 10 15.53 -23.62 -17.01
C THR A 10 15.71 -22.37 -17.89
N PRO A 11 16.79 -21.60 -17.73
CA PRO A 11 17.15 -20.53 -18.66
C PRO A 11 17.31 -21.05 -20.09
N LEU A 12 16.78 -20.33 -21.07
CA LEU A 12 16.89 -20.65 -22.50
C LEU A 12 17.76 -19.64 -23.26
N GLY A 13 17.79 -18.40 -22.77
CA GLY A 13 18.62 -17.35 -23.36
C GLY A 13 18.51 -16.05 -22.58
N GLY A 14 19.60 -15.30 -22.51
CA GLY A 14 19.68 -14.03 -21.80
C GLY A 14 20.23 -12.89 -22.67
N ALA A 15 19.92 -11.66 -22.29
CA ALA A 15 20.56 -10.47 -22.83
C ALA A 15 20.92 -9.50 -21.71
N LEU A 16 22.17 -9.03 -21.72
CA LEU A 16 22.61 -7.86 -20.98
C LEU A 16 22.19 -6.62 -21.79
N VAL A 17 21.40 -5.75 -21.18
CA VAL A 17 20.74 -4.61 -21.83
C VAL A 17 21.00 -3.32 -21.04
N SER A 18 21.07 -2.19 -21.74
CA SER A 18 21.25 -0.86 -21.13
C SER A 18 19.97 -0.35 -20.48
N GLY A 19 18.83 -0.76 -21.03
CA GLY A 19 17.49 -0.51 -20.54
C GLY A 19 16.56 -1.67 -20.88
N GLU A 20 15.28 -1.35 -21.08
CA GLU A 20 14.30 -2.31 -21.60
C GLU A 20 13.53 -1.65 -22.75
N SER A 21 14.25 -0.96 -23.65
CA SER A 21 13.61 -0.27 -24.79
C SER A 21 12.93 -1.27 -25.74
N LYS A 22 12.10 -0.79 -26.66
CA LYS A 22 11.44 -1.67 -27.64
C LYS A 22 12.50 -2.38 -28.51
N GLU A 23 13.50 -1.62 -28.93
CA GLU A 23 14.61 -2.05 -29.79
C GLU A 23 15.47 -3.13 -29.11
N GLU A 24 15.80 -2.94 -27.82
CA GLU A 24 16.57 -3.93 -27.07
C GLU A 24 15.78 -5.23 -26.84
N VAL A 25 14.45 -5.11 -26.65
CA VAL A 25 13.55 -6.25 -26.54
C VAL A 25 13.53 -7.04 -27.85
N GLU A 26 13.33 -6.37 -28.98
CA GLU A 26 13.32 -7.01 -30.31
C GLU A 26 14.66 -7.66 -30.64
N TYR A 27 15.76 -6.96 -30.40
CA TYR A 27 17.11 -7.49 -30.57
C TYR A 27 17.29 -8.82 -29.81
N PHE A 28 16.88 -8.87 -28.54
CA PHE A 28 16.93 -10.09 -27.75
C PHE A 28 16.00 -11.18 -28.32
N LEU A 29 14.77 -10.83 -28.70
CA LEU A 29 13.80 -11.81 -29.20
C LEU A 29 14.21 -12.43 -30.54
N HIS A 30 14.85 -11.67 -31.44
CA HIS A 30 15.38 -12.20 -32.69
C HIS A 30 16.47 -13.26 -32.45
N HIS A 31 17.39 -13.00 -31.52
CA HIS A 31 18.40 -13.99 -31.12
C HIS A 31 17.76 -15.20 -30.42
N LEU A 32 16.77 -14.96 -29.57
CA LEU A 32 16.06 -16.04 -28.91
C LEU A 32 15.35 -16.97 -29.92
N LYS A 33 14.81 -16.40 -31.01
CA LYS A 33 14.18 -17.17 -32.09
C LYS A 33 15.17 -18.10 -32.78
N THR A 34 16.39 -17.64 -33.05
CA THR A 34 17.43 -18.48 -33.67
C THR A 34 17.91 -19.58 -32.73
N TRP A 35 18.01 -19.32 -31.43
CA TRP A 35 18.43 -20.33 -30.45
C TRP A 35 17.40 -21.43 -30.20
N ILE A 36 16.10 -21.08 -30.16
CA ILE A 36 15.04 -22.06 -29.91
C ILE A 36 14.81 -22.94 -31.13
N ASN A 37 14.96 -22.37 -32.34
CA ASN A 37 14.83 -23.02 -33.65
C ASN A 37 13.63 -23.98 -33.79
N LYS A 38 12.52 -23.68 -33.11
CA LYS A 38 11.30 -24.49 -33.06
C LYS A 38 10.07 -23.60 -32.86
N PRO A 39 8.89 -23.99 -33.37
CA PRO A 39 7.65 -23.26 -33.12
C PRO A 39 7.27 -23.34 -31.64
N LEU A 40 6.93 -22.17 -31.07
CA LEU A 40 6.53 -22.03 -29.69
C LEU A 40 5.05 -22.32 -29.52
N SER A 41 4.71 -23.14 -28.54
CA SER A 41 3.32 -23.47 -28.23
C SER A 41 2.64 -22.40 -27.36
N LEU A 42 3.44 -21.60 -26.64
CA LEU A 42 2.97 -20.56 -25.74
C LEU A 42 4.13 -19.63 -25.33
N ILE A 43 3.88 -18.33 -25.26
CA ILE A 43 4.80 -17.34 -24.70
C ILE A 43 4.12 -16.64 -23.52
N THR A 44 4.70 -16.78 -22.32
CA THR A 44 4.25 -16.09 -21.12
C THR A 44 5.04 -14.82 -20.90
N LEU A 45 4.36 -13.68 -20.84
CA LEU A 45 4.94 -12.35 -20.64
C LEU A 45 4.23 -11.57 -19.52
N ASP A 46 4.87 -10.54 -18.99
CA ASP A 46 4.24 -9.64 -18.00
C ASP A 46 3.32 -8.59 -18.67
N PHE A 47 2.97 -7.51 -17.97
CA PHE A 47 2.09 -6.46 -18.52
C PHE A 47 2.86 -5.36 -19.28
N SER A 48 4.14 -5.58 -19.63
CA SER A 48 4.94 -4.65 -20.42
C SER A 48 4.42 -4.55 -21.87
N SER A 49 4.07 -3.34 -22.29
CA SER A 49 3.67 -3.04 -23.68
C SER A 49 4.82 -3.26 -24.66
N ARG A 50 6.06 -2.95 -24.26
CA ARG A 50 7.28 -3.14 -25.06
C ARG A 50 7.54 -4.61 -25.34
N LEU A 51 7.43 -5.47 -24.32
CA LEU A 51 7.52 -6.93 -24.49
C LEU A 51 6.41 -7.47 -25.38
N LEU A 52 5.18 -7.00 -25.17
CA LEU A 52 4.04 -7.42 -25.99
C LEU A 52 4.25 -7.08 -27.46
N SER A 53 4.73 -5.86 -27.75
CA SER A 53 5.02 -5.41 -29.11
C SER A 53 6.09 -6.29 -29.76
N GLY A 54 7.27 -6.41 -29.12
CA GLY A 54 8.38 -7.17 -29.70
C GLY A 54 8.05 -8.66 -29.88
N VAL A 55 7.29 -9.27 -28.97
CA VAL A 55 6.87 -10.68 -29.14
C VAL A 55 5.90 -10.82 -30.31
N LYS A 56 4.95 -9.90 -30.49
CA LYS A 56 4.05 -9.93 -31.66
C LYS A 56 4.80 -9.75 -32.97
N GLU A 57 5.87 -8.96 -32.97
CA GLU A 57 6.70 -8.71 -34.14
C GLU A 57 7.55 -9.94 -34.50
N VAL A 58 8.24 -10.53 -33.52
CA VAL A 58 9.19 -11.64 -33.77
C VAL A 58 8.52 -13.02 -33.83
N PHE A 59 7.47 -13.21 -33.03
CA PHE A 59 6.69 -14.46 -32.90
C PHE A 59 5.18 -14.23 -33.14
N PRO A 60 4.77 -13.74 -34.32
CA PRO A 60 3.39 -13.31 -34.59
C PRO A 60 2.36 -14.42 -34.41
N ASN A 61 2.75 -15.68 -34.66
CA ASN A 61 1.86 -16.84 -34.60
C ASN A 61 1.86 -17.54 -33.23
N ALA A 62 2.69 -17.09 -32.28
CA ALA A 62 2.80 -17.75 -30.98
C ALA A 62 1.65 -17.32 -30.05
N PRO A 63 0.92 -18.26 -29.43
CA PRO A 63 -0.08 -17.92 -28.42
C PRO A 63 0.54 -17.17 -27.25
N LEU A 64 -0.07 -16.05 -26.84
CA LEU A 64 0.42 -15.21 -25.75
C LEU A 64 -0.35 -15.43 -24.46
N GLN A 65 0.36 -15.37 -23.35
CA GLN A 65 -0.23 -15.44 -22.02
C GLN A 65 0.34 -14.36 -21.11
N LYS A 66 -0.53 -13.74 -20.31
CA LYS A 66 -0.09 -12.88 -19.21
C LYS A 66 0.33 -13.70 -18.01
N CYS A 67 1.43 -13.30 -17.40
CA CYS A 67 1.99 -13.97 -16.24
C CYS A 67 1.08 -13.83 -15.03
N VAL A 68 0.55 -14.95 -14.53
CA VAL A 68 -0.33 -15.04 -13.35
C VAL A 68 0.26 -14.33 -12.12
N PHE A 69 1.56 -14.50 -11.88
CA PHE A 69 2.25 -13.81 -10.79
C PHE A 69 2.14 -12.28 -10.91
N HIS A 70 2.36 -11.75 -12.11
CA HIS A 70 2.26 -10.31 -12.36
C HIS A 70 0.80 -9.84 -12.33
N ALA A 71 -0.18 -10.68 -12.70
CA ALA A 71 -1.59 -10.36 -12.56
C ALA A 71 -2.00 -10.18 -11.08
N ILE A 72 -1.52 -11.09 -10.22
CA ILE A 72 -1.68 -11.00 -8.76
C ILE A 72 -0.96 -9.77 -8.20
N GLN A 73 0.27 -9.51 -8.63
CA GLN A 73 1.00 -8.31 -8.23
C GLN A 73 0.30 -7.03 -8.66
N LEU A 74 -0.27 -6.98 -9.87
CA LEU A 74 -0.98 -5.82 -10.39
C LEU A 74 -2.17 -5.47 -9.49
N LEU A 75 -3.00 -6.46 -9.16
CA LEU A 75 -4.13 -6.26 -8.24
C LEU A 75 -3.68 -5.83 -6.85
N THR A 76 -2.71 -6.54 -6.27
CA THR A 76 -2.23 -6.27 -4.89
C THR A 76 -1.53 -4.93 -4.78
N ARG A 77 -0.76 -4.49 -5.79
CA ARG A 77 -0.20 -3.12 -5.87
C ARG A 77 -1.30 -2.07 -5.95
N GLY A 78 -2.36 -2.32 -6.74
CA GLY A 78 -3.56 -1.48 -6.76
C GLY A 78 -4.20 -1.34 -5.38
N TYR A 79 -4.40 -2.45 -4.67
CA TYR A 79 -4.93 -2.45 -3.30
C TYR A 79 -4.02 -1.69 -2.34
N ILE A 80 -2.70 -1.86 -2.42
CA ILE A 80 -1.75 -1.15 -1.56
C ILE A 80 -1.93 0.36 -1.68
N LYS A 81 -2.08 0.88 -2.91
CA LYS A 81 -2.29 2.30 -3.16
C LYS A 81 -3.64 2.76 -2.60
N GLU A 82 -4.71 2.00 -2.82
CA GLU A 82 -6.03 2.33 -2.29
C GLU A 82 -6.08 2.32 -0.75
N LEU A 83 -5.58 1.27 -0.11
CA LEU A 83 -5.53 1.17 1.35
C LEU A 83 -4.61 2.25 1.97
N THR A 84 -3.57 2.67 1.23
CA THR A 84 -2.71 3.79 1.64
C THR A 84 -3.44 5.12 1.52
N ARG A 85 -4.23 5.33 0.46
CA ARG A 85 -5.10 6.51 0.30
C ARG A 85 -6.09 6.62 1.44
N ILE A 86 -6.80 5.53 1.76
CA ILE A 86 -7.76 5.48 2.88
C ILE A 86 -7.07 5.80 4.21
N LYS A 87 -5.91 5.18 4.48
CA LYS A 87 -5.12 5.50 5.69
C LYS A 87 -4.74 6.97 5.77
N ARG A 88 -4.30 7.56 4.65
CA ARG A 88 -3.93 8.98 4.59
C ARG A 88 -5.12 9.87 4.92
N GLN A 89 -6.26 9.61 4.26
CA GLN A 89 -7.47 10.41 4.37
C GLN A 89 -8.10 10.35 5.77
N TYR A 90 -8.23 9.17 6.36
CA TYR A 90 -9.04 9.00 7.58
C TYR A 90 -8.23 8.90 8.88
N LEU A 91 -6.95 8.49 8.81
CA LEU A 91 -6.15 8.26 10.01
C LEU A 91 -5.00 9.27 10.12
N LEU A 92 -4.18 9.43 9.07
CA LEU A 92 -3.04 10.33 9.13
C LEU A 92 -3.44 11.80 9.12
N ALA A 93 -4.42 12.18 8.29
CA ALA A 93 -4.95 13.53 8.30
C ALA A 93 -5.54 13.87 9.68
N HIS A 94 -6.32 12.96 10.27
CA HIS A 94 -6.91 13.15 11.60
C HIS A 94 -5.83 13.30 12.69
N ILE A 95 -4.81 12.44 12.71
CA ILE A 95 -3.68 12.57 13.65
C ILE A 95 -2.93 13.90 13.45
N LYS A 96 -2.75 14.33 12.19
CA LYS A 96 -2.12 15.62 11.86
C LYS A 96 -2.94 16.78 12.40
N GLU A 97 -4.26 16.72 12.25
CA GLU A 97 -5.20 17.73 12.75
C GLU A 97 -5.11 17.85 14.28
N TRP A 98 -5.12 16.73 15.03
CA TRP A 98 -4.88 16.76 16.49
C TRP A 98 -3.52 17.36 16.88
N LYS A 99 -2.46 17.06 16.13
CA LYS A 99 -1.12 17.63 16.35
C LYS A 99 -1.11 19.14 16.09
N GLY A 100 -1.76 19.57 15.01
CA GLY A 100 -1.94 20.98 14.65
C GLY A 100 -2.71 21.72 15.72
N LEU A 101 -3.88 21.20 16.13
CA LEU A 101 -4.71 21.77 17.17
C LEU A 101 -3.93 22.00 18.47
N ARG A 102 -3.21 20.97 18.96
CA ARG A 102 -2.36 21.12 20.16
C ARG A 102 -1.32 22.22 19.99
N ARG A 103 -0.62 22.28 18.85
CA ARG A 103 0.40 23.29 18.58
C ARG A 103 -0.21 24.69 18.56
N ASN A 104 -1.30 24.87 17.82
CA ASN A 104 -1.96 26.15 17.65
C ASN A 104 -2.48 26.69 18.98
N THR A 105 -3.05 25.86 19.86
CA THR A 105 -3.46 26.31 21.21
C THR A 105 -2.29 26.81 22.06
N ILE A 106 -1.12 26.17 21.95
CA ILE A 106 0.08 26.62 22.68
C ILE A 106 0.58 27.95 22.11
N GLU A 107 0.59 28.11 20.79
CA GLU A 107 1.00 29.36 20.14
C GLU A 107 0.02 30.51 20.46
N MET A 108 -1.28 30.22 20.54
CA MET A 108 -2.31 31.19 20.91
C MET A 108 -2.20 31.62 22.38
N GLU A 109 -1.99 30.67 23.30
CA GLU A 109 -1.73 30.97 24.72
C GLU A 109 -0.48 31.83 24.94
N LYS A 110 0.51 31.71 24.03
CA LYS A 110 1.74 32.54 24.04
C LYS A 110 1.59 33.88 23.32
N GLY A 111 0.43 34.16 22.73
CA GLY A 111 0.22 35.37 21.92
C GLY A 111 0.97 35.38 20.58
N ILE A 112 1.50 34.24 20.13
CA ILE A 112 2.20 34.13 18.83
C ILE A 112 1.21 34.19 17.67
N ILE A 113 0.03 33.61 17.85
CA ILE A 113 -1.07 33.68 16.90
C ILE A 113 -2.32 34.23 17.57
N THR A 114 -3.12 34.98 16.83
CA THR A 114 -4.37 35.58 17.32
C THR A 114 -5.58 34.69 17.04
N GLN A 115 -5.49 33.76 16.08
CA GLN A 115 -6.59 32.90 15.68
C GLN A 115 -6.12 31.50 15.29
N ILE A 116 -6.89 30.48 15.66
CA ILE A 116 -6.72 29.10 15.21
C ILE A 116 -7.59 28.90 13.95
N PRO A 117 -7.07 28.28 12.86
CA PRO A 117 -7.86 28.01 11.66
C PRO A 117 -9.17 27.27 12.01
N SER A 118 -10.31 27.83 11.58
CA SER A 118 -11.64 27.34 11.93
C SER A 118 -12.08 26.11 11.13
N LYS A 119 -11.51 25.89 9.93
CA LYS A 119 -11.87 24.76 9.07
C LYS A 119 -11.11 23.49 9.47
N LEU A 120 -11.55 22.87 10.56
CA LEU A 120 -11.19 21.51 10.91
C LEU A 120 -12.05 20.52 10.10
N THR A 121 -11.47 19.37 9.76
CA THR A 121 -12.14 18.37 8.91
C THR A 121 -12.87 17.31 9.75
N PHE A 122 -12.39 17.06 10.98
CA PHE A 122 -12.89 16.01 11.84
C PHE A 122 -13.72 16.59 12.99
N SER A 123 -14.96 16.14 13.10
CA SER A 123 -15.96 16.69 14.04
C SER A 123 -15.52 16.66 15.51
N ASP A 124 -14.74 15.65 15.92
CA ASP A 124 -14.22 15.55 17.29
C ASP A 124 -13.08 16.53 17.57
N THR A 125 -12.26 16.87 16.58
CA THR A 125 -11.27 17.96 16.72
C THR A 125 -11.95 19.33 16.78
N GLU A 126 -12.99 19.55 15.97
CA GLU A 126 -13.81 20.76 15.97
C GLU A 126 -14.50 20.95 17.32
N HIS A 127 -15.11 19.88 17.84
CA HIS A 127 -15.72 19.89 19.16
C HIS A 127 -14.70 20.21 20.26
N ALA A 128 -13.51 19.61 20.22
CA ALA A 128 -12.45 19.91 21.17
C ALA A 128 -11.99 21.37 21.10
N LEU A 129 -11.91 21.95 19.89
CA LEU A 129 -11.60 23.37 19.69
C LEU A 129 -12.70 24.26 20.28
N GLY A 130 -13.97 23.91 20.13
CA GLY A 130 -15.08 24.63 20.77
C GLY A 130 -15.00 24.61 22.31
N ILE A 131 -14.60 23.48 22.91
CA ILE A 131 -14.31 23.41 24.35
C ILE A 131 -13.14 24.31 24.72
N TYR A 132 -12.07 24.32 23.92
CA TYR A 132 -10.91 25.20 24.15
C TYR A 132 -11.30 26.68 24.15
N PHE A 133 -12.10 27.13 23.17
CA PHE A 133 -12.57 28.51 23.14
C PHE A 133 -13.45 28.86 24.34
N SER A 134 -14.32 27.94 24.76
CA SER A 134 -15.12 28.13 25.98
C SER A 134 -14.24 28.28 27.22
N LEU A 135 -13.19 27.46 27.34
CA LEU A 135 -12.19 27.60 28.40
C LEU A 135 -11.45 28.93 28.30
N GLN A 136 -11.05 29.38 27.11
CA GLN A 136 -10.36 30.64 26.91
C GLN A 136 -11.20 31.83 27.38
N THR A 137 -12.48 31.87 27.01
CA THR A 137 -13.40 32.92 27.46
C THR A 137 -13.54 32.92 28.98
N ILE A 138 -13.72 31.74 29.59
CA ILE A 138 -13.88 31.62 31.04
C ILE A 138 -12.61 32.01 31.79
N LEU A 139 -11.44 31.52 31.36
CA LEU A 139 -10.17 31.72 32.04
C LEU A 139 -9.59 33.13 31.85
N SER A 140 -10.15 33.92 30.93
CA SER A 140 -9.79 35.34 30.74
C SER A 140 -10.52 36.28 31.70
N GLN A 141 -11.47 35.78 32.51
CA GLN A 141 -12.18 36.58 33.50
C GLN A 141 -11.23 37.03 34.64
N ARG A 142 -11.47 38.21 35.21
CA ARG A 142 -10.62 38.77 36.29
C ARG A 142 -10.91 38.17 37.67
N SER A 143 -12.14 37.70 37.92
CA SER A 143 -12.58 37.24 39.25
C SER A 143 -12.41 35.72 39.42
N PRO A 144 -11.63 35.26 40.42
CA PRO A 144 -11.47 33.83 40.69
C PRO A 144 -12.79 33.09 40.93
N LYS A 145 -13.73 33.72 41.65
CA LYS A 145 -15.06 33.14 41.93
C LYS A 145 -15.90 32.99 40.66
N LEU A 146 -15.81 33.95 39.74
CA LEU A 146 -16.52 33.87 38.46
C LEU A 146 -15.94 32.77 37.57
N ILE A 147 -14.61 32.63 37.54
CA ILE A 147 -13.94 31.53 36.81
C ILE A 147 -14.44 30.19 37.33
N GLU A 148 -14.39 29.97 38.64
CA GLU A 148 -14.80 28.71 39.27
C GLU A 148 -16.26 28.35 38.95
N ARG A 149 -17.18 29.32 39.11
CA ARG A 149 -18.60 29.14 38.81
C ARG A 149 -18.81 28.86 37.32
N SER A 150 -18.15 29.60 36.44
CA SER A 150 -18.29 29.44 34.99
C SER A 150 -17.73 28.09 34.50
N LEU A 151 -16.62 27.62 35.08
CA LEU A 151 -16.09 26.27 34.79
C LEU A 151 -17.06 25.18 35.24
N THR A 152 -17.64 25.33 36.43
CA THR A 152 -18.65 24.39 36.95
C THR A 152 -19.86 24.35 36.01
N ASN A 153 -20.34 25.51 35.56
CA ASN A 153 -21.42 25.59 34.59
C ASN A 153 -21.06 24.92 33.27
N LEU A 154 -19.85 25.19 32.71
CA LEU A 154 -19.37 24.54 31.49
C LEU A 154 -19.40 23.02 31.63
N PHE A 155 -18.94 22.46 32.75
CA PHE A 155 -18.88 21.01 32.95
C PHE A 155 -20.25 20.34 33.01
N SER A 156 -21.30 21.10 33.32
CA SER A 156 -22.68 20.63 33.31
C SER A 156 -23.37 20.77 31.93
N THR A 157 -22.75 21.46 30.97
CA THR A 157 -23.35 21.65 29.64
C THR A 157 -23.36 20.36 28.81
N SER A 158 -24.34 20.25 27.91
CA SER A 158 -24.38 19.19 26.90
C SER A 158 -23.14 19.22 26.00
N GLN A 159 -22.65 20.42 25.65
CA GLN A 159 -21.45 20.59 24.85
C GLN A 159 -20.23 19.92 25.49
N PHE A 160 -20.03 20.08 26.80
CA PHE A 160 -18.91 19.46 27.49
C PHE A 160 -19.12 17.96 27.72
N THR A 161 -20.30 17.54 28.20
CA THR A 161 -20.57 16.14 28.55
C THR A 161 -20.59 15.20 27.34
N THR A 162 -20.95 15.71 26.15
CA THR A 162 -20.91 14.93 24.91
C THR A 162 -19.52 14.87 24.27
N TRP A 163 -18.58 15.74 24.67
CA TRP A 163 -17.21 15.72 24.16
C TRP A 163 -16.48 14.45 24.63
N LYS A 164 -15.91 13.68 23.69
CA LYS A 164 -15.23 12.40 24.01
C LYS A 164 -14.12 12.54 25.06
N GLY A 165 -13.44 13.70 25.10
CA GLY A 165 -12.34 13.96 26.03
C GLY A 165 -12.78 14.32 27.46
N HIS A 166 -14.07 14.51 27.74
CA HIS A 166 -14.52 15.09 29.01
C HIS A 166 -14.09 14.29 30.24
N LYS A 167 -14.17 12.94 30.20
CA LYS A 167 -13.78 12.08 31.34
C LYS A 167 -12.31 12.25 31.67
N GLU A 168 -11.46 12.19 30.66
CA GLU A 168 -10.00 12.34 30.82
C GLU A 168 -9.63 13.76 31.25
N PHE A 169 -10.33 14.78 30.72
CA PHE A 169 -10.18 16.16 31.18
C PHE A 169 -10.52 16.29 32.66
N LEU A 170 -11.72 15.83 33.09
CA LEU A 170 -12.17 15.95 34.48
C LEU A 170 -11.25 15.21 35.44
N LEU A 171 -10.73 14.05 35.05
CA LEU A 171 -9.76 13.30 35.82
C LEU A 171 -8.46 14.10 36.04
N LYS A 172 -7.96 14.78 35.01
CA LYS A 172 -6.78 15.66 35.12
C LYS A 172 -7.08 16.96 35.86
N TYR A 173 -8.26 17.55 35.64
CA TYR A 173 -8.73 18.76 36.30
C TYR A 173 -8.82 18.57 37.81
N ARG A 174 -9.49 17.50 38.28
CA ARG A 174 -9.61 17.18 39.71
C ARG A 174 -8.25 17.01 40.39
N LYS A 175 -7.28 16.40 39.71
CA LYS A 175 -5.91 16.24 40.21
C LYS A 175 -5.20 17.57 40.50
N ILE A 176 -5.59 18.67 39.87
CA ILE A 176 -5.04 20.00 40.15
C ILE A 176 -5.34 20.40 41.60
N PHE A 177 -6.55 20.12 42.07
CA PHE A 177 -7.03 20.54 43.39
C PHE A 177 -6.72 19.50 44.46
N THR A 178 -6.82 18.19 44.15
CA THR A 178 -6.58 17.15 45.15
C THR A 178 -5.10 16.90 45.43
N LYS A 179 -4.22 16.99 44.42
CA LYS A 179 -2.78 16.69 44.59
C LYS A 179 -1.93 17.92 44.85
N SER A 180 -2.32 19.09 44.32
CA SER A 180 -1.57 20.34 44.50
C SER A 180 -2.22 21.29 45.50
N HIS A 181 -3.36 20.92 46.11
CA HIS A 181 -4.08 21.70 47.13
C HIS A 181 -4.35 23.16 46.73
N PHE A 182 -4.52 23.44 45.44
CA PHE A 182 -4.84 24.78 44.99
C PHE A 182 -6.29 25.15 45.33
N THR A 183 -6.53 26.44 45.60
CA THR A 183 -7.86 27.05 45.70
C THR A 183 -7.96 28.21 44.72
N PHE A 184 -9.17 28.55 44.27
CA PHE A 184 -9.38 29.68 43.35
C PHE A 184 -9.14 31.02 44.06
N SER A 185 -7.89 31.49 44.03
CA SER A 185 -7.45 32.79 44.51
C SER A 185 -6.64 33.51 43.44
N THR A 186 -6.57 34.84 43.52
CA THR A 186 -5.79 35.67 42.57
C THR A 186 -4.34 35.21 42.45
N LYS A 187 -3.69 34.87 43.58
CA LYS A 187 -2.32 34.34 43.62
C LYS A 187 -2.19 32.96 42.98
N ALA A 188 -3.21 32.09 43.11
CA ALA A 188 -3.17 30.73 42.60
C ALA A 188 -3.52 30.63 41.11
N LEU A 189 -4.30 31.57 40.56
CA LEU A 189 -4.73 31.55 39.16
C LEU A 189 -3.56 31.45 38.17
N LYS A 190 -2.43 32.11 38.44
CA LYS A 190 -1.21 32.02 37.60
C LYS A 190 -0.68 30.58 37.45
N TYR A 191 -0.99 29.69 38.40
CA TYR A 191 -0.61 28.28 38.36
C TYR A 191 -1.75 27.36 37.91
N ILE A 192 -3.00 27.71 38.26
CA ILE A 192 -4.19 26.91 37.92
C ILE A 192 -4.47 26.99 36.41
N ILE A 193 -4.47 28.19 35.82
CA ILE A 193 -4.84 28.38 34.41
C ILE A 193 -3.97 27.54 33.46
N PRO A 194 -2.62 27.58 33.54
CA PRO A 194 -1.78 26.72 32.70
C PRO A 194 -2.04 25.22 32.90
N LYS A 195 -2.39 24.80 34.12
CA LYS A 195 -2.72 23.40 34.43
C LYS A 195 -4.07 22.98 33.83
N ILE A 196 -5.06 23.87 33.77
CA ILE A 196 -6.35 23.61 33.10
C ILE A 196 -6.14 23.40 31.59
N TYR A 197 -5.39 24.29 30.93
CA TYR A 197 -5.04 24.08 29.51
C TYR A 197 -4.22 22.81 29.30
N THR A 198 -3.34 22.46 30.24
CA THR A 198 -2.59 21.20 30.21
C THR A 198 -3.50 19.99 30.39
N ALA A 199 -4.56 20.08 31.20
CA ALA A 199 -5.57 19.03 31.34
C ALA A 199 -6.34 18.82 30.02
N TRP A 200 -6.75 19.90 29.35
CA TRP A 200 -7.37 19.85 28.03
C TRP A 200 -6.44 19.24 26.97
N ARG A 201 -5.18 19.70 26.92
CA ARG A 201 -4.16 19.10 26.05
C ARG A 201 -3.96 17.61 26.33
N GLY A 202 -4.00 17.23 27.61
CA GLY A 202 -3.90 15.85 28.03
C GLY A 202 -5.06 14.99 27.52
N ALA A 203 -6.29 15.50 27.55
CA ALA A 203 -7.46 14.79 27.04
C ALA A 203 -7.39 14.58 25.52
N ILE A 204 -7.04 15.61 24.74
CA ILE A 204 -6.89 15.46 23.28
C ILE A 204 -5.71 14.55 22.90
N MET A 205 -4.66 14.50 23.73
CA MET A 205 -3.54 13.59 23.54
C MET A 205 -3.97 12.13 23.68
N GLU A 206 -4.89 11.83 24.59
CA GLU A 206 -5.43 10.48 24.76
C GLU A 206 -6.29 10.06 23.57
N LEU A 207 -7.19 10.94 23.12
CA LEU A 207 -7.97 10.71 21.89
C LEU A 207 -7.06 10.45 20.67
N ARG A 208 -5.95 11.20 20.57
CA ARG A 208 -4.94 10.99 19.51
C ARG A 208 -4.25 9.63 19.65
N ARG A 209 -3.94 9.17 20.87
CA ARG A 209 -3.30 7.86 21.11
C ARG A 209 -4.20 6.72 20.64
N GLU A 210 -5.50 6.79 20.89
CA GLU A 210 -6.47 5.82 20.38
C GLU A 210 -6.44 5.74 18.83
N LEU A 211 -6.37 6.89 18.16
CA LEU A 211 -6.22 6.95 16.70
C LEU A 211 -4.88 6.39 16.22
N GLU A 212 -3.78 6.65 16.93
CA GLU A 212 -2.47 6.08 16.62
C GLU A 212 -2.45 4.55 16.78
N ALA A 213 -3.10 4.02 17.81
CA ALA A 213 -3.31 2.59 18.01
C ALA A 213 -4.19 1.98 16.90
N THR A 214 -5.25 2.68 16.51
CA THR A 214 -6.10 2.30 15.37
C THR A 214 -5.30 2.25 14.08
N LYS A 215 -4.43 3.23 13.82
CA LYS A 215 -3.50 3.25 12.68
C LYS A 215 -2.52 2.08 12.70
N ALA A 216 -1.95 1.76 13.85
CA ALA A 216 -1.05 0.61 14.00
C ALA A 216 -1.79 -0.70 13.66
N THR A 217 -2.99 -0.86 14.19
CA THR A 217 -3.88 -2.01 13.92
C THR A 217 -4.25 -2.10 12.44
N PHE A 218 -4.57 -0.97 11.80
CA PHE A 218 -4.85 -0.89 10.37
C PHE A 218 -3.65 -1.34 9.51
N ASN A 219 -2.42 -0.95 9.85
CA ASN A 219 -1.24 -1.39 9.10
C ASN A 219 -1.03 -2.91 9.18
N ARG A 220 -1.27 -3.52 10.35
CA ARG A 220 -1.23 -4.98 10.51
C ARG A 220 -2.35 -5.66 9.71
N ALA A 221 -3.56 -5.10 9.75
CA ALA A 221 -4.69 -5.57 8.96
C ALA A 221 -4.39 -5.53 7.44
N LYS A 222 -3.82 -4.41 6.97
CA LYS A 222 -3.43 -4.21 5.56
C LYS A 222 -2.51 -5.33 5.07
N TYR A 223 -1.51 -5.72 5.86
CA TYR A 223 -0.60 -6.81 5.50
C TYR A 223 -1.34 -8.14 5.31
N LEU A 224 -2.15 -8.54 6.31
CA LEU A 224 -2.88 -9.81 6.24
C LEU A 224 -3.95 -9.84 5.16
N ILE A 225 -4.58 -8.72 4.84
CA ILE A 225 -5.59 -8.67 3.78
C ILE A 225 -4.98 -9.05 2.43
N LEU A 226 -3.76 -8.59 2.17
CA LEU A 226 -3.04 -8.78 0.91
C LEU A 226 -2.28 -10.11 0.81
N MET A 227 -2.11 -10.81 1.94
CA MET A 227 -1.39 -12.08 1.97
C MET A 227 -2.15 -13.14 1.16
N ASN A 228 -1.41 -13.89 0.34
CA ASN A 228 -1.96 -15.02 -0.41
C ASN A 228 -2.69 -15.97 0.56
N PRO A 229 -3.96 -16.34 0.30
CA PRO A 229 -4.69 -17.30 1.12
C PRO A 229 -3.93 -18.61 1.39
N ASP A 230 -3.09 -19.05 0.44
CA ASP A 230 -2.33 -20.28 0.54
C ASP A 230 -1.16 -20.19 1.53
N ASN A 231 -0.63 -18.99 1.70
CA ASN A 231 0.48 -18.73 2.62
C ASN A 231 -0.02 -18.38 4.04
N MET A 232 -1.33 -18.49 4.29
CA MET A 232 -1.92 -18.15 5.57
C MET A 232 -1.98 -19.34 6.52
N GLU A 233 -1.06 -19.35 7.48
CA GLU A 233 -1.12 -20.17 8.69
C GLU A 233 -2.37 -19.94 9.58
N PRO A 234 -2.73 -20.89 10.47
CA PRO A 234 -3.88 -20.76 11.36
C PRO A 234 -3.88 -19.48 12.21
N PHE A 235 -2.71 -19.04 12.69
CA PHE A 235 -2.60 -17.80 13.47
C PHE A 235 -2.84 -16.54 12.61
N HIS A 236 -2.41 -16.53 11.33
CA HIS A 236 -2.73 -15.45 10.39
C HIS A 236 -4.24 -15.34 10.18
N ARG A 237 -4.95 -16.48 10.03
CA ARG A 237 -6.41 -16.51 9.84
C ARG A 237 -7.14 -15.98 11.07
N ARG A 238 -6.72 -16.38 12.28
CA ARG A 238 -7.27 -15.86 13.55
C ARG A 238 -7.07 -14.35 13.67
N ALA A 239 -5.86 -13.86 13.39
CA ALA A 239 -5.55 -12.43 13.41
C ALA A 239 -6.36 -11.64 12.36
N LEU A 240 -6.47 -12.16 11.13
CA LEU A 240 -7.28 -11.55 10.08
C LEU A 240 -8.76 -11.42 10.51
N ARG A 241 -9.36 -12.46 11.12
CA ARG A 241 -10.73 -12.38 11.65
C ARG A 241 -10.88 -11.25 12.67
N LYS A 242 -9.93 -11.12 13.61
CA LYS A 242 -9.92 -10.01 14.58
C LYS A 242 -9.88 -8.65 13.88
N TYR A 243 -9.02 -8.48 12.88
CA TYR A 243 -8.93 -7.22 12.14
C TYR A 243 -10.15 -6.94 11.27
N LEU A 244 -10.80 -7.95 10.69
CA LEU A 244 -12.05 -7.80 9.93
C LEU A 244 -13.27 -7.54 10.83
N LYS A 245 -13.18 -7.81 12.13
CA LYS A 245 -14.14 -7.32 13.13
C LYS A 245 -13.90 -5.83 13.42
N ALA A 246 -12.65 -5.43 13.62
CA ALA A 246 -12.27 -4.03 13.86
C ALA A 246 -12.52 -3.11 12.65
N PHE A 247 -12.35 -3.64 11.43
CA PHE A 247 -12.55 -2.91 10.17
C PHE A 247 -13.48 -3.69 9.22
N PRO A 248 -14.81 -3.68 9.45
CA PRO A 248 -15.75 -4.50 8.67
C PRO A 248 -15.70 -4.25 7.16
N TRP A 249 -15.44 -3.01 6.74
CA TRP A 249 -15.34 -2.64 5.32
C TRP A 249 -14.18 -3.32 4.58
N LEU A 250 -13.13 -3.76 5.30
CA LEU A 250 -12.02 -4.52 4.71
C LEU A 250 -12.43 -5.93 4.26
N ARG A 251 -13.57 -6.46 4.74
CA ARG A 251 -14.08 -7.78 4.35
C ARG A 251 -14.32 -7.86 2.85
N LYS A 252 -14.82 -6.78 2.25
CA LYS A 252 -15.06 -6.69 0.80
C LYS A 252 -13.76 -6.88 0.02
N TYR A 253 -12.71 -6.14 0.37
CA TYR A 253 -11.39 -6.26 -0.25
C TYR A 253 -10.82 -7.68 -0.12
N ARG A 254 -10.88 -8.25 1.09
CA ARG A 254 -10.39 -9.62 1.33
C ARG A 254 -11.16 -10.66 0.53
N ARG A 255 -12.50 -10.60 0.53
CA ARG A 255 -13.35 -11.54 -0.21
C ARG A 255 -13.04 -11.52 -1.70
N ILE A 256 -12.92 -10.33 -2.29
CA ILE A 256 -12.61 -10.17 -3.71
C ILE A 256 -11.19 -10.67 -4.03
N LEU A 257 -10.20 -10.39 -3.17
CA LEU A 257 -8.85 -10.91 -3.36
C LEU A 257 -8.81 -12.45 -3.31
N VAL A 258 -9.44 -13.06 -2.30
CA VAL A 258 -9.54 -14.52 -2.18
C VAL A 258 -10.22 -15.12 -3.40
N LYS A 259 -11.35 -14.53 -3.85
CA LYS A 259 -12.05 -14.95 -5.06
C LYS A 259 -11.16 -14.89 -6.30
N PHE A 260 -10.35 -13.84 -6.43
CA PHE A 260 -9.38 -13.68 -7.51
C PHE A 260 -8.30 -14.78 -7.49
N TYR A 261 -7.69 -15.06 -6.34
CA TYR A 261 -6.75 -16.18 -6.19
C TYR A 261 -7.39 -17.52 -6.56
N TYR A 262 -8.65 -17.73 -6.18
CA TYR A 262 -9.36 -18.97 -6.47
C TYR A 262 -9.65 -19.19 -7.96
N GLN A 263 -9.74 -18.12 -8.78
CA GLN A 263 -9.90 -18.26 -10.23
C GLN A 263 -8.75 -19.05 -10.88
N PHE A 264 -7.54 -19.00 -10.30
CA PHE A 264 -6.37 -19.74 -10.77
C PHE A 264 -6.34 -21.21 -10.35
N LYS A 265 -7.34 -21.66 -9.59
CA LYS A 265 -7.43 -23.05 -9.07
C LYS A 265 -8.60 -23.83 -9.62
N ILE A 266 -9.62 -23.15 -10.11
CA ILE A 266 -10.82 -23.78 -10.65
C ILE A 266 -10.64 -24.12 -12.13
N PRO A 267 -11.33 -25.18 -12.60
CA PRO A 267 -11.41 -25.50 -14.02
C PRO A 267 -11.97 -24.33 -14.84
N PRO A 268 -11.58 -24.19 -16.13
CA PRO A 268 -12.04 -23.11 -16.99
C PRO A 268 -13.56 -22.95 -17.03
N GLU A 269 -14.31 -24.06 -17.03
CA GLU A 269 -15.77 -24.11 -17.15
C GLU A 269 -16.48 -23.51 -15.93
N LYS A 270 -15.83 -23.53 -14.76
CA LYS A 270 -16.37 -23.00 -13.49
C LYS A 270 -15.90 -21.57 -13.22
N ARG A 271 -15.07 -21.00 -14.10
CA ARG A 271 -14.48 -19.67 -13.91
C ARG A 271 -15.53 -18.59 -14.05
N ARG A 272 -15.43 -17.56 -13.20
CA ARG A 272 -16.25 -16.36 -13.32
C ARG A 272 -15.43 -15.25 -13.95
N SER A 273 -16.08 -14.42 -14.77
CA SER A 273 -15.43 -13.25 -15.35
C SER A 273 -14.80 -12.34 -14.29
N LEU A 274 -13.61 -11.82 -14.58
CA LEU A 274 -12.91 -10.83 -13.74
C LEU A 274 -13.68 -9.52 -13.55
N LYS A 275 -14.80 -9.29 -14.25
CA LYS A 275 -15.73 -8.18 -14.01
C LYS A 275 -16.18 -8.05 -12.55
N PHE A 276 -16.16 -9.12 -11.74
CA PHE A 276 -16.45 -9.00 -10.31
C PHE A 276 -15.48 -8.07 -9.56
N LEU A 277 -14.28 -7.83 -10.10
CA LEU A 277 -13.30 -6.88 -9.56
C LEU A 277 -13.82 -5.43 -9.60
N LEU A 278 -14.76 -5.09 -10.49
CA LEU A 278 -15.39 -3.76 -10.50
C LEU A 278 -16.08 -3.43 -9.17
N SER A 279 -16.52 -4.45 -8.43
CA SER A 279 -17.22 -4.25 -7.16
C SER A 279 -16.39 -3.49 -6.12
N ILE A 280 -15.04 -3.56 -6.14
CA ILE A 280 -14.17 -2.83 -5.20
C ILE A 280 -13.83 -1.41 -5.65
N ILE A 281 -14.26 -1.01 -6.84
CA ILE A 281 -14.05 0.34 -7.37
C ILE A 281 -15.21 1.24 -6.98
N SER A 282 -14.88 2.50 -6.71
CA SER A 282 -15.80 3.61 -6.56
C SER A 282 -15.28 4.83 -7.32
N LYS A 283 -16.11 5.86 -7.48
CA LYS A 283 -15.68 7.16 -8.05
C LYS A 283 -14.43 7.71 -7.33
N LYS A 284 -14.35 7.55 -6.00
CA LYS A 284 -13.25 8.02 -5.14
C LYS A 284 -12.04 7.07 -5.04
N SER A 285 -12.05 5.93 -5.71
CA SER A 285 -10.95 4.95 -5.64
C SER A 285 -9.68 5.48 -6.33
N HIS A 286 -8.52 5.05 -5.83
CA HIS A 286 -7.21 5.43 -6.33
C HIS A 286 -7.03 5.06 -7.81
N PRO A 287 -6.48 5.93 -8.67
CA PRO A 287 -6.31 5.67 -10.10
C PRO A 287 -5.60 4.35 -10.41
N TRP A 288 -4.54 4.03 -9.67
CA TRP A 288 -3.82 2.76 -9.84
C TRP A 288 -4.67 1.51 -9.57
N LEU A 289 -5.65 1.57 -8.66
CA LEU A 289 -6.55 0.43 -8.46
C LEU A 289 -7.49 0.29 -9.65
N LYS A 290 -8.03 1.41 -10.15
CA LYS A 290 -8.90 1.43 -11.34
C LYS A 290 -8.16 0.87 -12.55
N ALA A 291 -6.96 1.39 -12.83
CA ALA A 291 -6.11 0.92 -13.91
C ALA A 291 -5.80 -0.57 -13.77
N ALA A 292 -5.37 -1.03 -12.58
CA ALA A 292 -5.08 -2.45 -12.36
C ALA A 292 -6.28 -3.36 -12.66
N VAL A 293 -7.48 -2.99 -12.20
CA VAL A 293 -8.69 -3.77 -12.45
C VAL A 293 -9.07 -3.76 -13.93
N ASN A 294 -9.05 -2.60 -14.58
CA ASN A 294 -9.37 -2.49 -16.01
C ASN A 294 -8.40 -3.33 -16.84
N THR A 295 -7.09 -3.20 -16.61
CA THR A 295 -6.08 -4.01 -17.29
C THR A 295 -6.27 -5.51 -17.06
N LEU A 296 -6.65 -5.93 -15.85
CA LEU A 296 -6.93 -7.35 -15.58
C LEU A 296 -8.16 -7.85 -16.33
N ILE A 297 -9.21 -7.03 -16.45
CA ILE A 297 -10.43 -7.38 -17.20
C ILE A 297 -10.14 -7.43 -18.70
N GLU A 298 -9.43 -6.44 -19.24
CA GLU A 298 -9.04 -6.35 -20.65
C GLU A 298 -8.15 -7.51 -21.09
N ASN A 299 -7.32 -8.05 -20.18
CA ASN A 299 -6.40 -9.15 -20.45
C ASN A 299 -6.89 -10.48 -19.86
N GLU A 300 -8.19 -10.61 -19.55
CA GLU A 300 -8.74 -11.79 -18.86
C GLU A 300 -8.41 -13.10 -19.59
N GLU A 301 -8.64 -13.15 -20.91
CA GLU A 301 -8.37 -14.34 -21.72
C GLU A 301 -6.88 -14.72 -21.71
N ASP A 302 -6.00 -13.72 -21.88
CA ASP A 302 -4.54 -13.92 -21.88
C ASP A 302 -4.02 -14.35 -20.52
N ILE A 303 -4.61 -13.90 -19.42
CA ILE A 303 -4.23 -14.29 -18.05
C ILE A 303 -4.50 -15.79 -17.82
N PHE A 304 -5.60 -16.30 -18.35
CA PHE A 304 -6.04 -17.67 -18.07
C PHE A 304 -5.76 -18.68 -19.19
N ARG A 305 -5.15 -18.24 -20.29
CA ARG A 305 -4.84 -19.07 -21.46
C ARG A 305 -4.11 -20.38 -21.12
N TYR A 306 -3.19 -20.37 -20.15
CA TYR A 306 -2.49 -21.60 -19.71
C TYR A 306 -3.43 -22.71 -19.29
N GLN A 307 -4.47 -22.34 -18.53
CA GLN A 307 -5.36 -23.32 -17.92
C GLN A 307 -6.19 -24.02 -19.00
N MET A 308 -6.61 -23.26 -20.02
CA MET A 308 -7.27 -23.81 -21.21
C MET A 308 -6.31 -24.67 -22.04
N PHE A 309 -5.07 -24.18 -22.25
CA PHE A 309 -4.05 -24.93 -22.99
C PHE A 309 -3.71 -26.28 -22.32
N ARG A 310 -3.64 -26.29 -20.98
CA ARG A 310 -3.35 -27.51 -20.19
C ARG A 310 -4.55 -28.46 -20.13
N SER A 311 -5.78 -27.97 -20.07
CA SER A 311 -6.98 -28.83 -20.06
C SER A 311 -7.21 -29.51 -21.41
N SER A 312 -6.82 -28.89 -22.52
CA SER A 312 -6.99 -29.44 -23.88
C SER A 312 -5.97 -30.50 -24.30
N LYS A 313 -4.85 -30.65 -23.58
CA LYS A 313 -3.77 -31.58 -23.96
C LYS A 313 -3.54 -32.64 -22.88
N ASN A 314 -3.80 -33.90 -23.22
CA ASN A 314 -3.44 -35.06 -22.43
C ASN A 314 -1.92 -35.05 -22.14
N ARG A 315 -1.58 -34.72 -20.89
CA ARG A 315 -0.38 -35.06 -20.08
C ARG A 315 1.05 -34.89 -20.62
N SER A 316 1.33 -34.55 -21.87
CA SER A 316 2.69 -34.16 -22.30
C SER A 316 2.74 -32.70 -22.75
N VAL A 317 2.92 -31.78 -21.80
CA VAL A 317 3.32 -30.40 -22.13
C VAL A 317 4.76 -30.49 -22.63
N SER A 318 4.94 -30.67 -23.94
CA SER A 318 6.26 -30.58 -24.58
C SER A 318 6.92 -29.25 -24.20
N SER A 319 8.23 -29.25 -24.03
CA SER A 319 9.19 -28.16 -23.72
C SER A 319 9.21 -26.95 -24.67
N LYS A 320 8.05 -26.58 -25.25
CA LYS A 320 7.88 -25.54 -26.28
C LYS A 320 7.18 -24.28 -25.76
N ALA A 321 6.98 -24.19 -24.44
CA ALA A 321 6.36 -23.03 -23.79
C ALA A 321 7.43 -22.21 -23.06
N ILE A 322 7.61 -20.95 -23.44
CA ILE A 322 8.63 -20.08 -22.85
C ILE A 322 8.02 -18.95 -22.03
N LYS A 323 8.78 -18.47 -21.06
CA LYS A 323 8.45 -17.35 -20.20
C LYS A 323 9.52 -16.27 -20.31
N ILE A 324 9.08 -15.08 -20.68
CA ILE A 324 9.89 -13.87 -20.84
C ILE A 324 9.31 -12.82 -19.90
N VAL A 325 9.95 -12.62 -18.75
CA VAL A 325 9.48 -11.65 -17.74
C VAL A 325 10.63 -10.79 -17.26
N ASN A 326 10.36 -9.50 -17.06
CA ASN A 326 11.41 -8.57 -16.69
C ASN A 326 11.81 -8.73 -15.21
N GLU A 327 10.87 -8.81 -14.27
CA GLU A 327 11.19 -8.54 -12.85
C GLU A 327 11.95 -9.66 -12.10
N SER A 328 11.50 -10.93 -12.20
CA SER A 328 12.13 -12.03 -11.44
C SER A 328 13.39 -12.59 -12.12
N ALA A 329 13.39 -12.61 -13.45
CA ALA A 329 14.45 -13.18 -14.25
C ALA A 329 15.63 -12.20 -14.39
N ASN A 330 15.35 -10.88 -14.51
CA ASN A 330 16.41 -9.86 -14.47
C ASN A 330 17.04 -9.72 -13.09
N LYS A 331 16.36 -10.01 -11.97
CA LYS A 331 17.04 -10.02 -10.65
C LYS A 331 18.17 -11.03 -10.57
N HIS A 332 17.97 -12.22 -11.15
CA HIS A 332 18.99 -13.26 -11.19
C HIS A 332 20.16 -12.85 -12.08
N LEU A 333 19.86 -12.39 -13.30
CA LEU A 333 20.86 -11.85 -14.24
C LEU A 333 21.62 -10.64 -13.66
N ASN A 334 20.93 -9.68 -13.04
CA ASN A 334 21.52 -8.48 -12.43
C ASN A 334 22.37 -8.82 -11.20
N ARG A 335 21.99 -9.84 -10.42
CA ARG A 335 22.83 -10.33 -9.31
C ARG A 335 24.12 -10.91 -9.88
N LEU A 336 24.03 -11.74 -10.91
CA LEU A 336 25.21 -12.32 -11.57
C LEU A 336 26.10 -11.23 -12.17
N TYR A 337 25.50 -10.27 -12.87
CA TYR A 337 26.17 -9.07 -13.39
C TYR A 337 26.92 -8.33 -12.29
N ARG A 338 26.25 -7.93 -11.19
CA ARG A 338 26.88 -7.21 -10.06
C ARG A 338 28.01 -7.98 -9.39
N VAL A 339 27.85 -9.29 -9.19
CA VAL A 339 28.90 -10.15 -8.62
C VAL A 339 30.12 -10.23 -9.54
N GLN A 340 29.92 -10.02 -10.84
CA GLN A 340 30.93 -10.14 -11.87
C GLN A 340 31.39 -8.78 -12.45
N CYS A 341 30.87 -7.66 -11.94
CA CYS A 341 31.21 -6.29 -12.40
C CYS A 341 32.65 -5.86 -12.09
N GLY A 342 33.46 -6.68 -11.40
CA GLY A 342 34.89 -6.44 -11.19
C GLY A 342 35.80 -6.97 -12.31
N MET A 343 35.26 -7.25 -13.50
CA MET A 343 36.00 -7.90 -14.60
C MET A 343 36.27 -6.96 -15.78
N ARG A 344 37.36 -7.24 -16.51
CA ARG A 344 37.98 -6.29 -17.46
C ARG A 344 37.29 -6.15 -18.84
N THR A 345 36.39 -7.05 -19.28
CA THR A 345 35.67 -6.90 -20.57
C THR A 345 34.24 -7.44 -20.57
N LEU A 346 33.38 -6.91 -21.45
CA LEU A 346 31.97 -7.32 -21.59
C LEU A 346 31.81 -8.75 -22.12
N GLU A 347 32.74 -9.22 -22.95
CA GLU A 347 32.73 -10.61 -23.46
C GLU A 347 32.96 -11.61 -22.33
N ASN A 348 33.91 -11.33 -21.44
CA ASN A 348 34.21 -12.17 -20.28
C ASN A 348 33.01 -12.24 -19.33
N LEU A 349 32.32 -11.12 -19.15
CA LEU A 349 31.09 -11.06 -18.36
C LEU A 349 29.98 -11.90 -19.00
N SER A 350 29.73 -11.72 -20.30
CA SER A 350 28.72 -12.49 -21.03
C SER A 350 28.98 -14.00 -20.96
N MET A 351 30.22 -14.41 -21.19
CA MET A 351 30.66 -15.82 -21.13
C MET A 351 30.42 -16.44 -19.75
N ARG A 352 30.80 -15.74 -18.66
CA ARG A 352 30.61 -16.28 -17.31
C ARG A 352 29.15 -16.33 -16.86
N ILE A 353 28.34 -15.35 -17.25
CA ILE A 353 26.89 -15.39 -16.99
C ILE A 353 26.28 -16.54 -17.78
N SER A 354 26.66 -16.69 -19.05
CA SER A 354 26.23 -17.79 -19.91
C SER A 354 26.55 -19.16 -19.31
N HIS A 355 27.78 -19.36 -18.84
CA HIS A 355 28.19 -20.60 -18.18
C HIS A 355 27.38 -20.87 -16.90
N ARG A 356 27.16 -19.85 -16.06
CA ARG A 356 26.40 -20.00 -14.81
C ARG A 356 24.91 -20.27 -15.03
N LEU A 357 24.33 -19.74 -16.09
CA LEU A 357 22.93 -19.98 -16.46
C LEU A 357 22.75 -21.23 -17.33
N SER A 358 23.83 -21.81 -17.82
CA SER A 358 23.84 -22.90 -18.79
C SER A 358 22.99 -22.58 -20.03
N CYS A 359 23.03 -21.33 -20.49
CA CYS A 359 22.27 -20.84 -21.66
C CYS A 359 23.04 -19.72 -22.38
N PRO A 360 22.78 -19.46 -23.67
CA PRO A 360 23.42 -18.36 -24.39
C PRO A 360 23.05 -16.99 -23.79
N VAL A 361 24.03 -16.08 -23.71
CA VAL A 361 23.85 -14.69 -23.26
C VAL A 361 24.50 -13.74 -24.25
N ILE A 362 23.75 -12.72 -24.67
CA ILE A 362 24.24 -11.66 -25.57
C ILE A 362 24.34 -10.32 -24.85
N VAL A 363 25.14 -9.43 -25.42
CA VAL A 363 25.24 -8.02 -25.01
C VAL A 363 24.54 -7.18 -26.07
N SER A 364 23.54 -6.39 -25.67
CA SER A 364 22.82 -5.50 -26.58
C SER A 364 23.73 -4.39 -27.12
N PRO A 365 23.50 -3.88 -28.34
CA PRO A 365 24.25 -2.77 -28.90
C PRO A 365 24.26 -1.52 -28.00
N GLY A 366 23.09 -1.11 -27.47
CA GLY A 366 23.00 0.06 -26.60
C GLY A 366 23.79 -0.05 -25.28
N LEU A 367 24.00 -1.27 -24.77
CA LEU A 367 24.88 -1.48 -23.61
C LEU A 367 26.36 -1.38 -23.97
N LYS A 368 26.74 -1.81 -25.18
CA LYS A 368 28.12 -1.65 -25.68
C LYS A 368 28.45 -0.18 -25.87
N GLU A 369 27.55 0.59 -26.49
CA GLU A 369 27.71 2.03 -26.70
C GLU A 369 27.81 2.83 -25.41
N LYS A 370 27.13 2.40 -24.34
CA LYS A 370 27.14 3.10 -23.05
C LYS A 370 28.41 2.86 -22.22
N LEU A 371 29.13 1.77 -22.50
CA LEU A 371 30.29 1.33 -21.72
C LEU A 371 31.62 1.55 -22.43
N ASN A 372 31.58 1.82 -23.74
CA ASN A 372 32.65 2.46 -24.50
C ASN A 372 32.53 3.98 -24.33
#